data_AF-A0A4Q5UAJ7-F1
#
_entry.id   AF-A0A4Q5UAJ7-F1
#
_cell.length_a   1.000
_cell.length_b   1.000
_cell.length_c   1.000
_cell.angle_alpha   90.00
_cell.angle_beta   90.00
_cell.angle_gamma   90.00
#
_symmetry.space_group_name_H-M   'P 1'
#
loop_
_entity.id
_entity.type
_entity.pdbx_description
1 polymer ?
#
loop_
_entity_poly.entity_id
_entity_poly.type
_entity_poly.pdbx_seq_one_letter_code
_entity_poly.pdbx_strand_id
1 'polypeptide(L)'
;MRKQLFTVLLTAAVLPATSQLTDAEIIDRKMGRLQPDSTYVYSLPYQSGKRFLFIQGANSKMSHRNELSFDFKMKTGSGICAVRDGVVIGVKEDSNKGGLKDEFLSEGNHIVVRHEDGSVAQYWHLEMNGVLVEIGDSVKQNQVIGRSGNTGYTAFPHLHFQLLDPAGKETLPRFNTKKGTVYLRPGKWYKK
;
A
#
# COMPACT_ATOMS: atom_id res chain seq x y z
N MET A 1 -5.82 26.44 -51.02
CA MET A 1 -6.10 25.35 -50.07
C MET A 1 -6.15 25.92 -48.65
N ARG A 2 -7.34 25.99 -48.04
CA ARG A 2 -7.54 26.49 -46.67
C ARG A 2 -7.21 25.36 -45.68
N LYS A 3 -6.26 25.57 -44.76
CA LYS A 3 -6.06 24.71 -43.59
C LYS A 3 -7.14 25.05 -42.56
N GLN A 4 -8.07 24.13 -42.31
CA GLN A 4 -9.00 24.23 -41.19
C GLN A 4 -8.23 23.92 -39.90
N LEU A 5 -8.15 24.89 -38.97
CA LEU A 5 -7.79 24.62 -37.58
C LEU A 5 -9.03 24.09 -36.86
N PHE A 6 -8.97 22.85 -36.39
CA PHE A 6 -9.90 22.34 -35.39
C PHE A 6 -9.41 22.79 -34.02
N THR A 7 -10.05 23.81 -33.46
CA THR A 7 -9.91 24.12 -32.03
C THR A 7 -10.83 23.20 -31.26
N VAL A 8 -10.30 22.12 -30.70
CA VAL A 8 -11.00 21.34 -29.68
C VAL A 8 -10.93 22.14 -28.39
N LEU A 9 -12.01 22.84 -28.03
CA LEU A 9 -12.19 23.36 -26.68
C LEU A 9 -12.36 22.14 -25.76
N LEU A 10 -11.28 21.74 -25.10
CA LEU A 10 -11.37 20.84 -23.96
C LEU A 10 -11.92 21.67 -22.79
N THR A 11 -13.24 21.64 -22.59
CA THR A 11 -13.82 22.08 -21.33
C THR A 11 -13.27 21.17 -20.25
N ALA A 12 -12.28 21.65 -19.50
CA ALA A 12 -11.87 21.02 -18.25
C ALA A 12 -13.08 21.12 -17.31
N ALA A 13 -13.90 20.07 -17.29
CA ALA A 13 -14.77 19.83 -16.16
C ALA A 13 -13.83 19.66 -14.96
N VAL A 14 -13.76 20.67 -14.10
CA VAL A 14 -13.14 20.55 -12.79
C VAL A 14 -14.01 19.55 -12.04
N LEU A 15 -13.63 18.27 -12.14
CA LEU A 15 -14.19 17.26 -11.27
C LEU A 15 -13.82 17.68 -9.85
N PRO A 16 -14.80 17.86 -8.93
CA PRO A 16 -14.46 18.01 -7.54
C PRO A 16 -13.66 16.76 -7.14
N ALA A 17 -12.55 16.95 -6.43
CA ALA A 17 -11.73 15.89 -5.87
C ALA A 17 -12.63 14.94 -5.06
N THR A 18 -13.08 13.85 -5.66
CA THR A 18 -14.12 13.01 -5.07
C THR A 18 -13.51 11.79 -4.40
N SER A 19 -13.51 11.92 -3.07
CA SER A 19 -13.87 10.93 -2.04
C SER A 19 -12.81 10.00 -1.47
N GLN A 20 -11.73 10.54 -0.89
CA GLN A 20 -11.13 9.79 0.21
C GLN A 20 -12.20 9.61 1.31
N LEU A 21 -12.27 8.41 1.89
CA LEU A 21 -13.22 8.11 2.97
C LEU A 21 -13.09 9.17 4.07
N THR A 22 -14.22 9.66 4.57
CA THR A 22 -14.23 10.58 5.71
C THR A 22 -13.66 9.88 6.96
N ASP A 23 -13.14 10.67 7.91
CA ASP A 23 -12.70 10.15 9.20
C ASP A 23 -13.77 9.30 9.89
N ALA A 24 -15.03 9.71 9.81
CA ALA A 24 -16.17 8.98 10.35
C ALA A 24 -16.31 7.60 9.69
N GLU A 25 -16.26 7.52 8.36
CA GLU A 25 -16.34 6.25 7.62
C GLU A 25 -15.16 5.32 7.93
N ILE A 26 -13.95 5.87 8.03
CA ILE A 26 -12.75 5.11 8.42
C ILE A 26 -12.92 4.54 9.83
N ILE A 27 -13.41 5.35 10.79
CA ILE A 27 -13.65 4.93 12.16
C ILE A 27 -14.73 3.86 12.22
N ASP A 28 -15.86 4.06 11.53
CA ASP A 28 -16.97 3.13 11.58
C ASP A 28 -16.62 1.77 10.97
N ARG A 29 -15.84 1.73 9.89
CA ARG A 29 -15.29 0.48 9.33
C ARG A 29 -14.35 -0.20 10.33
N LYS A 30 -13.42 0.54 10.94
CA LYS A 30 -12.49 0.01 11.97
C LYS A 30 -13.23 -0.55 13.19
N MET A 31 -14.32 0.09 13.59
CA MET A 31 -15.13 -0.30 14.76
C MET A 31 -16.14 -1.40 14.45
N GLY A 32 -16.30 -1.81 13.18
CA GLY A 32 -17.28 -2.82 12.77
C GLY A 32 -18.73 -2.31 12.81
N ARG A 33 -18.92 -0.99 12.72
CA ARG A 33 -20.24 -0.34 12.69
C ARG A 33 -20.83 -0.25 11.29
N LEU A 34 -20.00 -0.42 10.27
CA LEU A 34 -20.43 -0.58 8.88
C LEU A 34 -20.46 -2.06 8.51
N GLN A 35 -21.49 -2.46 7.76
CA GLN A 35 -21.64 -3.83 7.28
C GLN A 35 -20.42 -4.25 6.44
N PRO A 36 -20.01 -5.52 6.48
CA PRO A 36 -18.99 -6.04 5.57
C PRO A 36 -19.44 -5.81 4.13
N ASP A 37 -18.65 -5.09 3.34
CA ASP A 37 -18.89 -4.95 1.91
C ASP A 37 -18.38 -6.19 1.14
N SER A 38 -18.54 -6.20 -0.19
CA SER A 38 -18.07 -7.26 -1.09
C SER A 38 -16.61 -7.06 -1.53
N THR A 39 -15.83 -6.19 -0.87
CA THR A 39 -14.43 -5.96 -1.26
C THR A 39 -13.59 -7.21 -1.06
N TYR A 40 -12.51 -7.35 -1.81
CA TYR A 40 -11.61 -8.49 -1.63
C TYR A 40 -11.02 -8.53 -0.21
N VAL A 41 -10.88 -9.74 0.36
CA VAL A 41 -10.25 -9.95 1.66
C VAL A 41 -8.78 -10.33 1.45
N TYR A 42 -7.88 -9.41 1.81
CA TYR A 42 -6.44 -9.54 1.60
C TYR A 42 -5.77 -10.37 2.69
N SER A 43 -4.64 -11.01 2.36
CA SER A 43 -3.76 -11.60 3.38
C SER A 43 -2.87 -10.52 4.00
N LEU A 44 -2.41 -10.74 5.24
CA LEU A 44 -1.40 -9.86 5.85
C LEU A 44 -0.09 -9.89 5.02
N PRO A 45 0.63 -8.76 4.85
CA PRO A 45 1.73 -8.63 3.87
C PRO A 45 3.06 -9.23 4.34
N TYR A 46 3.04 -10.29 5.14
CA TYR A 46 4.23 -10.94 5.69
C TYR A 46 4.03 -12.45 5.82
N GLN A 47 5.11 -13.18 6.14
CA GLN A 47 5.10 -14.63 6.21
C GLN A 47 4.18 -15.20 7.31
N SER A 48 3.64 -16.41 7.06
CA SER A 48 2.83 -17.15 8.03
C SER A 48 3.60 -17.39 9.34
N GLY A 49 2.90 -17.35 10.48
CA GLY A 49 3.49 -17.53 11.81
C GLY A 49 4.14 -16.28 12.38
N LYS A 50 4.40 -15.24 11.57
CA LYS A 50 4.95 -13.96 12.03
C LYS A 50 3.86 -13.06 12.63
N ARG A 51 4.28 -12.16 13.52
CA ARG A 51 3.42 -11.18 14.18
C ARG A 51 4.11 -9.82 14.21
N PHE A 52 3.42 -8.79 13.73
CA PHE A 52 3.94 -7.42 13.71
C PHE A 52 2.94 -6.43 14.32
N LEU A 53 3.46 -5.33 14.85
CA LEU A 53 2.67 -4.23 15.37
C LEU A 53 2.24 -3.35 14.19
N PHE A 54 0.94 -3.18 14.01
CA PHE A 54 0.40 -2.18 13.10
C PHE A 54 0.47 -0.83 13.80
N ILE A 55 1.43 0.00 13.42
CA ILE A 55 1.83 1.20 14.18
C ILE A 55 1.10 2.46 13.71
N GLN A 56 0.77 2.52 12.43
CA GLN A 56 0.15 3.67 11.82
C GLN A 56 -0.75 3.19 10.70
N GLY A 57 -1.92 3.81 10.56
CA GLY A 57 -2.92 3.40 9.58
C GLY A 57 -3.57 4.60 8.93
N ALA A 58 -4.53 4.32 8.07
CA ALA A 58 -5.30 5.31 7.34
C ALA A 58 -5.72 6.53 8.18
N ASN A 59 -5.45 7.70 7.61
CA ASN A 59 -5.72 9.05 8.10
C ASN A 59 -5.17 9.37 9.49
N SER A 60 -3.99 8.86 9.82
CA SER A 60 -3.32 9.17 11.09
C SER A 60 -2.55 10.50 11.01
N LYS A 61 -2.56 11.28 12.10
CA LYS A 61 -2.01 12.65 12.16
C LYS A 61 -0.48 12.77 12.02
N MET A 62 0.27 11.66 12.06
CA MET A 62 1.74 11.66 12.03
C MET A 62 2.28 11.93 10.62
N SER A 63 2.28 10.93 9.74
CA SER A 63 2.68 11.08 8.33
C SER A 63 1.56 10.81 7.32
N HIS A 64 0.51 10.04 7.67
CA HIS A 64 -0.57 9.66 6.74
C HIS A 64 -1.75 10.64 6.76
N ARG A 65 -1.49 11.93 6.62
CA ARG A 65 -2.57 12.94 6.58
C ARG A 65 -3.22 12.90 5.20
N ASN A 66 -4.50 12.55 5.16
CA ASN A 66 -5.20 12.29 3.89
C ASN A 66 -4.52 11.17 3.08
N GLU A 67 -4.09 10.11 3.76
CA GLU A 67 -3.59 8.89 3.12
C GLU A 67 -4.21 7.64 3.75
N LEU A 68 -4.55 6.64 2.93
CA LEU A 68 -5.00 5.32 3.38
C LEU A 68 -3.85 4.31 3.38
N SER A 69 -2.77 4.69 4.06
CA SER A 69 -1.53 3.90 4.16
C SER A 69 -1.47 3.09 5.45
N PHE A 70 -0.67 2.03 5.43
CA PHE A 70 -0.58 1.03 6.48
C PHE A 70 0.88 0.72 6.84
N ASP A 71 1.28 1.07 8.05
CA ASP A 71 2.64 0.81 8.52
C ASP A 71 2.69 -0.34 9.53
N PHE A 72 3.55 -1.31 9.23
CA PHE A 72 3.83 -2.43 10.11
C PHE A 72 5.28 -2.35 10.61
N LYS A 73 5.45 -2.22 11.93
CA LYS A 73 6.78 -2.21 12.55
C LYS A 73 7.42 -3.58 12.40
N MET A 74 8.55 -3.64 11.70
CA MET A 74 9.32 -4.86 11.49
C MET A 74 10.81 -4.55 11.33
N LYS A 75 11.66 -5.52 11.64
CA LYS A 75 13.11 -5.38 11.48
C LYS A 75 13.48 -5.47 10.01
N THR A 76 14.52 -4.74 9.58
CA THR A 76 15.17 -4.96 8.27
C THR A 76 15.42 -6.45 8.01
N GLY A 77 15.21 -6.89 6.78
CA GLY A 77 15.30 -8.29 6.36
C GLY A 77 14.04 -9.14 6.63
N SER A 78 12.96 -8.59 7.21
CA SER A 78 11.73 -9.35 7.41
C SER A 78 11.05 -9.66 6.08
N GLY A 79 10.65 -10.92 5.86
CA GLY A 79 10.03 -11.35 4.61
C GLY A 79 8.66 -10.71 4.37
N ILE A 80 8.55 -10.02 3.24
CA ILE A 80 7.32 -9.38 2.74
C ILE A 80 6.65 -10.31 1.75
N CYS A 81 5.33 -10.45 1.89
CA CYS A 81 4.53 -11.34 1.05
C CYS A 81 3.52 -10.58 0.19
N ALA A 82 3.27 -11.08 -1.02
CA ALA A 82 2.16 -10.64 -1.86
C ALA A 82 0.83 -10.84 -1.11
N VAL A 83 -0.01 -9.80 -1.06
CA VAL A 83 -1.26 -9.80 -0.28
C VAL A 83 -2.39 -10.56 -0.99
N ARG A 84 -2.27 -10.69 -2.31
CA ARG A 84 -3.18 -11.34 -3.27
C ARG A 84 -2.39 -11.66 -4.54
N ASP A 85 -2.83 -12.66 -5.29
CA ASP A 85 -2.30 -12.98 -6.62
C ASP A 85 -2.25 -11.75 -7.54
N GLY A 86 -1.22 -11.66 -8.38
CA GLY A 86 -1.09 -10.55 -9.32
C GLY A 86 0.16 -10.60 -10.18
N VAL A 87 0.42 -9.51 -10.88
CA VAL A 87 1.59 -9.31 -11.72
C VAL A 87 2.40 -8.14 -11.18
N VAL A 88 3.71 -8.30 -11.08
CA VAL A 88 4.63 -7.23 -10.69
C VAL A 88 4.71 -6.20 -11.83
N ILE A 89 4.43 -4.93 -11.52
CA ILE A 89 4.41 -3.84 -12.51
C ILE A 89 5.42 -2.73 -12.21
N GLY A 90 6.12 -2.80 -11.08
CA GLY A 90 7.14 -1.83 -10.71
C GLY A 90 8.03 -2.35 -9.59
N VAL A 91 9.33 -2.07 -9.69
CA VAL A 91 10.32 -2.39 -8.66
C VAL A 91 11.36 -1.27 -8.56
N LYS A 92 11.89 -1.06 -7.36
CA LYS A 92 13.10 -0.26 -7.10
C LYS A 92 13.83 -0.88 -5.92
N GLU A 93 15.13 -1.11 -6.05
CA GLU A 93 15.93 -1.74 -4.98
C GLU A 93 17.38 -1.22 -4.88
N ASP A 94 17.66 -0.11 -5.54
CA ASP A 94 18.99 0.46 -5.75
C ASP A 94 19.44 1.44 -4.66
N SER A 95 18.59 1.73 -3.67
CA SER A 95 18.93 2.65 -2.58
C SER A 95 19.30 1.95 -1.29
N ASN A 96 20.28 2.50 -0.58
CA ASN A 96 20.59 2.21 0.81
C ASN A 96 20.36 3.42 1.74
N LYS A 97 19.70 4.48 1.24
CA LYS A 97 19.53 5.74 1.96
C LYS A 97 18.14 5.86 2.57
N GLY A 98 18.06 6.42 3.76
CA GLY A 98 16.80 6.81 4.37
C GLY A 98 16.97 7.81 5.51
N GLY A 99 15.89 8.50 5.85
CA GLY A 99 15.86 9.48 6.92
C GLY A 99 14.67 10.43 6.81
N LEU A 100 14.70 11.53 7.55
CA LEU A 100 13.60 12.50 7.67
C LEU A 100 13.86 13.81 6.91
N LYS A 101 14.65 13.76 5.85
CA LYS A 101 14.93 14.89 4.97
C LYS A 101 14.26 14.66 3.62
N ASP A 102 13.80 15.74 2.99
CA ASP A 102 13.10 15.70 1.71
C ASP A 102 13.93 15.05 0.59
N GLU A 103 15.26 15.13 0.66
CA GLU A 103 16.17 14.44 -0.28
C GLU A 103 15.99 12.91 -0.31
N PHE A 104 15.41 12.32 0.74
CA PHE A 104 15.13 10.88 0.80
C PHE A 104 13.76 10.49 0.25
N LEU A 105 12.90 11.43 -0.18
CA LEU A 105 11.56 11.11 -0.69
C LEU A 105 11.60 10.14 -1.89
N SER A 106 12.60 10.29 -2.78
CA SER A 106 12.78 9.41 -3.94
C SER A 106 13.59 8.14 -3.68
N GLU A 107 14.10 7.96 -2.46
CA GLU A 107 15.04 6.88 -2.13
C GLU A 107 14.32 5.60 -1.68
N GLY A 108 12.98 5.61 -1.58
CA GLY A 108 12.19 4.45 -1.15
C GLY A 108 12.22 3.28 -2.13
N ASN A 109 12.90 2.20 -1.77
CA ASN A 109 12.82 0.92 -2.49
C ASN A 109 11.43 0.31 -2.31
N HIS A 110 10.92 -0.31 -3.37
CA HIS A 110 9.54 -0.76 -3.41
C HIS A 110 9.26 -1.87 -4.43
N ILE A 111 8.10 -2.51 -4.25
CA ILE A 111 7.47 -3.42 -5.20
C ILE A 111 6.04 -2.95 -5.43
N VAL A 112 5.56 -3.00 -6.67
CA VAL A 112 4.18 -2.72 -7.05
C VAL A 112 3.58 -3.93 -7.75
N VAL A 113 2.44 -4.42 -7.24
CA VAL A 113 1.72 -5.58 -7.78
C VAL A 113 0.33 -5.16 -8.22
N ARG A 114 -0.03 -5.46 -9.47
CA ARG A 114 -1.38 -5.29 -10.00
C ARG A 114 -2.16 -6.59 -9.92
N HIS A 115 -3.37 -6.54 -9.38
CA HIS A 115 -4.29 -7.65 -9.28
C HIS A 115 -5.18 -7.77 -10.52
N GLU A 116 -5.85 -8.91 -10.68
CA GLU A 116 -6.70 -9.21 -11.84
C GLU A 116 -7.85 -8.22 -12.02
N ASP A 117 -8.41 -7.69 -10.92
CA ASP A 117 -9.48 -6.69 -10.97
C ASP A 117 -8.99 -5.26 -11.27
N GLY A 118 -7.68 -5.08 -11.47
CA GLY A 118 -7.05 -3.78 -11.72
C GLY A 118 -6.61 -3.04 -10.45
N SER A 119 -6.93 -3.53 -9.25
CA SER A 119 -6.41 -2.95 -8.01
C SER A 119 -4.89 -3.11 -7.90
N VAL A 120 -4.22 -2.20 -7.20
CA VAL A 120 -2.75 -2.15 -7.13
C VAL A 120 -2.29 -2.12 -5.67
N ALA A 121 -1.45 -3.08 -5.29
CA ALA A 121 -0.77 -3.12 -4.01
C ALA A 121 0.65 -2.57 -4.11
N GLN A 122 1.05 -1.71 -3.18
CA GLN A 122 2.39 -1.11 -3.12
C GLN A 122 3.07 -1.44 -1.79
N TYR A 123 4.35 -1.80 -1.86
CA TYR A 123 5.17 -2.21 -0.73
C TYR A 123 6.43 -1.36 -0.70
N TRP A 124 6.59 -0.51 0.30
CA TRP A 124 7.65 0.50 0.36
C TRP A 124 8.63 0.27 1.52
N HIS A 125 9.71 1.07 1.50
CA HIS A 125 10.81 1.04 2.46
C HIS A 125 11.54 -0.31 2.50
N LEU A 126 11.70 -0.97 1.36
CA LEU A 126 12.41 -2.25 1.26
C LEU A 126 13.93 -2.08 1.42
N GLU A 127 14.66 -3.14 1.73
CA GLU A 127 16.13 -3.05 1.81
C GLU A 127 16.79 -3.02 0.42
N MET A 128 18.01 -2.51 0.32
CA MET A 128 18.81 -2.58 -0.91
C MET A 128 19.04 -4.05 -1.30
N ASN A 129 18.88 -4.39 -2.58
CA ASN A 129 18.90 -5.79 -3.05
C ASN A 129 17.87 -6.69 -2.33
N GLY A 130 16.82 -6.08 -1.79
CA GLY A 130 15.79 -6.73 -0.99
C GLY A 130 14.63 -7.26 -1.81
N VAL A 131 14.53 -6.92 -3.09
CA VAL A 131 13.45 -7.35 -3.99
C VAL A 131 13.80 -8.74 -4.55
N LEU A 132 12.81 -9.64 -4.58
CA LEU A 132 13.00 -11.05 -4.95
C LEU A 132 12.20 -11.44 -6.20
N VAL A 133 11.70 -10.45 -6.93
CA VAL A 133 10.83 -10.57 -8.10
C VAL A 133 11.17 -9.50 -9.12
N GLU A 134 10.86 -9.76 -10.39
CA GLU A 134 11.09 -8.84 -11.49
C GLU A 134 9.78 -8.31 -12.07
N ILE A 135 9.84 -7.19 -12.80
CA ILE A 135 8.67 -6.66 -13.51
C ILE A 135 8.21 -7.70 -14.54
N GLY A 136 6.91 -8.01 -14.53
CA GLY A 136 6.30 -9.04 -15.36
C GLY A 136 6.06 -10.37 -14.65
N ASP A 137 6.69 -10.60 -13.48
CA ASP A 137 6.48 -11.83 -12.73
C ASP A 137 5.04 -11.97 -12.25
N SER A 138 4.50 -13.18 -12.39
CA SER A 138 3.26 -13.58 -11.73
C SER A 138 3.56 -14.02 -10.30
N VAL A 139 2.90 -13.39 -9.32
CA VAL A 139 3.07 -13.70 -7.90
C VAL A 139 1.79 -14.32 -7.32
N LYS A 140 1.97 -15.25 -6.38
CA LYS A 140 0.87 -15.87 -5.64
C LYS A 140 0.69 -15.24 -4.26
N GLN A 141 -0.56 -15.18 -3.78
CA GLN A 141 -0.84 -14.77 -2.41
C GLN A 141 0.05 -15.56 -1.44
N ASN A 142 0.65 -14.85 -0.47
CA ASN A 142 1.59 -15.39 0.51
C ASN A 142 3.00 -15.73 -0.03
N GLN A 143 3.27 -15.61 -1.33
CA GLN A 143 4.62 -15.72 -1.87
C GLN A 143 5.48 -14.59 -1.29
N VAL A 144 6.70 -14.92 -0.84
CA VAL A 144 7.68 -13.91 -0.44
C VAL A 144 8.19 -13.21 -1.69
N ILE A 145 8.04 -11.88 -1.73
CA ILE A 145 8.39 -11.06 -2.89
C ILE A 145 9.51 -10.06 -2.60
N GLY A 146 9.81 -9.83 -1.31
CA GLY A 146 10.84 -8.89 -0.91
C GLY A 146 11.15 -8.96 0.58
N ARG A 147 12.03 -8.06 1.02
CA ARG A 147 12.48 -7.92 2.40
C ARG A 147 12.32 -6.48 2.86
N SER A 148 11.75 -6.27 4.04
CA SER A 148 11.59 -4.95 4.62
C SER A 148 12.94 -4.30 4.87
N GLY A 149 13.01 -2.98 4.78
CA GLY A 149 14.23 -2.22 5.02
C GLY A 149 13.95 -0.93 5.79
N ASN A 150 14.75 0.09 5.45
CA ASN A 150 14.68 1.42 6.05
C ASN A 150 15.14 2.49 5.04
N THR A 151 14.68 2.38 3.80
CA THR A 151 15.04 3.29 2.71
C THR A 151 13.95 4.32 2.47
N GLY A 152 14.30 5.49 1.95
CA GLY A 152 13.35 6.56 1.63
C GLY A 152 13.08 7.50 2.80
N TYR A 153 11.97 8.22 2.75
CA TYR A 153 11.54 9.08 3.85
C TYR A 153 10.98 8.24 5.00
N THR A 154 11.82 7.88 5.97
CA THR A 154 11.48 6.97 7.08
C THR A 154 12.25 7.32 8.35
N ALA A 155 11.60 7.15 9.51
CA ALA A 155 12.22 7.34 10.83
C ALA A 155 12.89 6.07 11.37
N PHE A 156 12.40 4.89 11.01
CA PHE A 156 12.86 3.59 11.53
C PHE A 156 12.38 2.44 10.63
N PRO A 157 12.96 1.23 10.72
CA PRO A 157 12.53 0.10 9.89
C PRO A 157 11.05 -0.29 10.06
N HIS A 158 10.32 -0.31 8.95
CA HIS A 158 8.93 -0.73 8.85
C HIS A 158 8.57 -1.06 7.41
N LEU A 159 7.44 -1.76 7.20
CA LEU A 159 6.80 -1.82 5.89
C LEU A 159 5.73 -0.72 5.83
N HIS A 160 5.81 0.14 4.82
CA HIS A 160 4.71 1.00 4.41
C HIS A 160 3.95 0.34 3.26
N PHE A 161 2.64 0.18 3.42
CA PHE A 161 1.78 -0.53 2.48
C PHE A 161 0.59 0.34 2.07
N GLN A 162 0.29 0.34 0.77
CA GLN A 162 -0.88 1.02 0.20
C GLN A 162 -1.62 0.08 -0.74
N LEU A 163 -2.92 0.31 -0.85
CA LEU A 163 -3.79 -0.35 -1.83
C LEU A 163 -4.56 0.71 -2.60
N LEU A 164 -4.50 0.64 -3.92
CA LEU A 164 -5.28 1.45 -4.84
C LEU A 164 -6.40 0.60 -5.47
N ASP A 165 -7.57 1.18 -5.65
CA ASP A 165 -8.64 0.62 -6.46
C ASP A 165 -8.31 0.70 -7.97
N PRO A 166 -9.13 0.09 -8.85
CA PRO A 166 -8.87 0.12 -10.30
C PRO A 166 -8.90 1.52 -10.94
N ALA A 167 -9.45 2.52 -10.24
CA ALA A 167 -9.43 3.92 -10.66
C ALA A 167 -8.17 4.66 -10.17
N GLY A 168 -7.24 3.97 -9.51
CA GLY A 168 -5.99 4.53 -8.99
C GLY A 168 -6.14 5.26 -7.66
N LYS A 169 -7.25 5.05 -6.95
CA LYS A 169 -7.55 5.74 -5.69
C LYS A 169 -7.29 4.86 -4.50
N GLU A 170 -6.67 5.42 -3.46
CA GLU A 170 -6.42 4.67 -2.24
C GLU A 170 -7.70 4.12 -1.62
N THR A 171 -7.61 2.92 -1.05
CA THR A 171 -8.75 2.24 -0.42
C THR A 171 -8.36 1.57 0.90
N LEU A 172 -9.36 1.25 1.72
CA LEU A 172 -9.20 0.50 2.96
C LEU A 172 -9.38 -1.00 2.70
N PRO A 173 -8.31 -1.81 2.67
CA PRO A 173 -8.45 -3.26 2.64
C PRO A 173 -8.97 -3.84 3.95
N ARG A 174 -9.75 -4.92 3.81
CA ARG A 174 -10.00 -5.89 4.89
C ARG A 174 -8.95 -6.98 4.82
N PHE A 175 -8.49 -7.42 5.98
CA PHE A 175 -7.48 -8.46 6.10
C PHE A 175 -8.04 -9.70 6.77
N ASN A 176 -7.68 -10.87 6.24
CA ASN A 176 -7.85 -12.12 6.95
C ASN A 176 -6.82 -12.20 8.09
N THR A 177 -7.30 -12.42 9.31
CA THR A 177 -6.46 -12.56 10.51
C THR A 177 -6.91 -13.76 11.33
N LYS A 178 -6.12 -14.18 12.32
CA LYS A 178 -6.55 -15.23 13.27
C LYS A 178 -7.84 -14.92 14.04
N LYS A 179 -8.26 -13.65 14.09
CA LYS A 179 -9.51 -13.22 14.74
C LYS A 179 -10.66 -13.03 13.74
N GLY A 180 -10.49 -13.50 12.51
CA GLY A 180 -11.41 -13.29 11.39
C GLY A 180 -11.03 -12.11 10.51
N THR A 181 -11.92 -11.80 9.57
CA THR A 181 -11.80 -10.68 8.63
C THR A 181 -12.02 -9.35 9.35
N VAL A 182 -11.04 -8.46 9.28
CA VAL A 182 -11.10 -7.17 9.98
C VAL A 182 -10.50 -6.03 9.16
N TYR A 183 -10.97 -4.81 9.46
CA TYR A 183 -10.20 -3.60 9.20
C TYR A 183 -9.18 -3.41 10.33
N LEU A 184 -7.91 -3.24 9.99
CA LEU A 184 -6.84 -3.15 10.99
C LEU A 184 -6.94 -1.87 11.82
N ARG A 185 -6.53 -1.96 13.09
CA ARG A 185 -6.54 -0.86 14.06
C ARG A 185 -5.12 -0.59 14.55
N PRO A 186 -4.59 0.64 14.40
CA PRO A 186 -3.26 0.97 14.90
C PRO A 186 -3.10 0.66 16.40
N GLY A 187 -1.87 0.36 16.82
CA GLY A 187 -1.55 -0.03 18.18
C GLY A 187 -1.88 -1.50 18.52
N LYS A 188 -2.22 -2.32 17.52
CA LYS A 188 -2.52 -3.75 17.71
C LYS A 188 -1.50 -4.63 16.99
N TRP A 189 -1.24 -5.80 17.58
CA TRP A 189 -0.42 -6.85 16.99
C TRP A 189 -1.29 -7.79 16.16
N TYR A 190 -0.87 -8.04 14.93
CA TYR A 190 -1.55 -8.97 14.03
C TYR A 190 -0.63 -10.13 13.70
N LYS A 191 -1.12 -11.35 13.89
CA LYS A 191 -0.44 -12.60 13.55
C LYS A 191 -1.09 -13.17 12.30
N LYS A 192 -0.26 -13.62 11.37
CA LYS A 192 -0.69 -14.47 10.26
C LYS A 192 -0.70 -15.93 10.74
#